data_AF-A0A973RUT1-F1
#
_entry.id   AF-A0A973RUT1-F1
#
_cell.length_a   1.000
_cell.length_b   1.000
_cell.length_c   1.000
_cell.angle_alpha   90.00
_cell.angle_beta   90.00
_cell.angle_gamma   90.00
#
_symmetry.space_group_name_H-M   'P 1'
#
loop_
_entity.id
_entity.type
_entity.pdbx_description
1 polymer ?
#
loop_
_entity_poly.entity_id
_entity_poly.type
_entity_poly.pdbx_seq_one_letter_code
_entity_poly.pdbx_strand_id
1 'polypeptide(L)'
;MATYRSAGVLTRRRSRWHALAAATVAGALLVTAAPAFAATPKDTGAGDDTDTYAYPGRLKDTAAPIRTDVCRLGFILHAGGPALKAVTKSGLTSTDPAELHRLANPEYWNTTPLSTAYDKDQADYSKTWDTLSDRHHTWDKSIPDNFDLPGMTNTAFHWSPDYYGTLGVTKFYVNQYFKGQDSLYGDLAPIAQPASMTAATALAKSLHLYSGKEETSANLAEAQAWQALGPYEPFDDGKVFTGNKHADDVRIFLQNGGFPKTAPDPGSVEYRMEVEALKLRFASCDSDNPLDPNHVLGSVVKTAGAEWQAELDAQAAPRADIVTAEIQANSDLQTASQAMVESVGQSWIAGQLAKWQSYWTKHPKNSSNELSYPKPADFTYATKEIGNARTRAAAQLTIANKAAADAKAQADTVSAAETAAGKIAAANNTPYGRGLAYAQQSAQVTKASSAAAAAAAKATQTAVNAAKASVDDSAALMSLAKTQAEALKAEFRKAAAQEAAAQAHAAAVAAAAQATTAANAAATAKADRTTAEKAQVTATTAAADAAT
;
A
#
# COMPACT_ATOMS: atom_id res chain seq x y z
N MET A 1 12.33 51.55 -31.81
CA MET A 1 10.98 51.85 -32.34
C MET A 1 10.20 50.54 -32.34
N ALA A 2 9.05 50.50 -31.65
CA ALA A 2 8.04 49.43 -31.57
C ALA A 2 8.47 48.08 -30.93
N THR A 3 8.13 47.70 -29.68
CA THR A 3 6.86 47.40 -28.96
C THR A 3 6.40 45.93 -28.96
N TYR A 4 6.36 45.36 -27.74
CA TYR A 4 5.37 44.43 -27.14
C TYR A 4 5.06 43.05 -27.77
N ARG A 5 5.27 41.97 -26.99
CA ARG A 5 4.20 41.32 -26.16
C ARG A 5 4.72 40.18 -25.26
N SER A 6 4.16 40.15 -24.07
CA SER A 6 4.41 39.25 -22.95
C SER A 6 3.55 37.97 -22.98
N ALA A 7 3.93 37.03 -22.10
CA ALA A 7 3.12 36.05 -21.37
C ALA A 7 3.09 34.59 -21.88
N GLY A 8 3.43 33.68 -20.96
CA GLY A 8 3.30 32.23 -21.09
C GLY A 8 3.80 31.52 -19.83
N VAL A 9 3.11 31.75 -18.71
CA VAL A 9 3.33 31.12 -17.40
C VAL A 9 3.28 29.59 -17.52
N LEU A 10 4.39 28.91 -17.23
CA LEU A 10 4.47 27.45 -17.13
C LEU A 10 3.81 26.98 -15.83
N THR A 11 2.52 26.67 -15.90
CA THR A 11 1.82 25.91 -14.85
C THR A 11 2.36 24.48 -14.80
N ARG A 12 3.11 24.13 -13.74
CA ARG A 12 3.44 22.74 -13.38
C ARG A 12 2.15 21.96 -13.10
N ARG A 13 1.70 21.15 -14.06
CA ARG A 13 0.69 20.10 -13.83
C ARG A 13 1.32 19.02 -12.94
N ARG A 14 1.04 19.06 -11.64
CA ARG A 14 1.26 17.92 -10.74
C ARG A 14 0.33 16.78 -11.18
N SER A 15 0.96 15.69 -11.57
CA SER A 15 0.35 14.42 -11.97
C SER A 15 -0.39 13.80 -10.77
N ARG A 16 -1.73 13.83 -10.81
CA ARG A 16 -2.63 13.21 -9.83
C ARG A 16 -2.56 11.68 -9.95
N TRP A 17 -1.77 11.04 -9.08
CA TRP A 17 -1.89 9.60 -8.77
C TRP A 17 -2.43 9.45 -7.36
N HIS A 18 -3.69 9.85 -7.14
CA HIS A 18 -4.41 9.58 -5.89
C HIS A 18 -5.77 8.99 -6.28
N ALA A 19 -5.79 7.68 -6.47
CA ALA A 19 -7.02 6.90 -6.58
C ALA A 19 -6.70 5.43 -6.31
N LEU A 20 -6.35 5.13 -5.06
CA LEU A 20 -6.52 3.81 -4.45
C LEU A 20 -6.62 4.02 -2.94
N ALA A 21 -7.71 3.50 -2.36
CA ALA A 21 -8.04 3.42 -0.94
C ALA A 21 -8.38 4.73 -0.19
N ALA A 22 -9.48 5.39 -0.57
CA ALA A 22 -10.33 6.05 0.42
C ALA A 22 -11.34 5.01 0.93
N ALA A 23 -10.93 4.19 1.90
CA ALA A 23 -11.88 3.43 2.71
C ALA A 23 -12.50 4.43 3.68
N THR A 24 -13.69 4.92 3.38
CA THR A 24 -14.52 5.65 4.33
C THR A 24 -14.89 4.70 5.46
N VAL A 25 -14.13 4.74 6.54
CA VAL A 25 -14.56 4.20 7.84
C VAL A 25 -15.67 5.14 8.31
N ALA A 26 -16.91 4.73 8.11
CA ALA A 26 -18.05 5.39 8.72
C ALA A 26 -17.92 5.19 10.24
N GLY A 27 -17.59 6.27 10.94
CA GLY A 27 -17.53 6.30 12.39
C GLY A 27 -18.89 6.00 12.99
N ALA A 28 -19.05 4.81 13.55
CA ALA A 28 -20.05 4.55 14.55
C ALA A 28 -19.51 5.06 15.88
N LEU A 29 -20.11 6.12 16.42
CA LEU A 29 -19.96 6.56 17.80
C LEU A 29 -20.34 5.40 18.73
N LEU A 30 -19.34 4.65 19.20
CA LEU A 30 -19.49 3.70 20.28
C LEU A 30 -19.24 4.45 21.59
N VAL A 31 -20.30 4.59 22.39
CA VAL A 31 -20.21 4.96 23.80
C VAL A 31 -19.54 3.77 24.51
N THR A 32 -18.21 3.82 24.68
CA THR A 32 -17.46 2.81 25.42
C THR A 32 -17.30 3.24 26.86
N ALA A 33 -17.87 2.46 27.78
CA ALA A 33 -17.48 2.54 29.18
C ALA A 33 -16.03 2.05 29.35
N ALA A 34 -15.30 2.74 30.23
CA ALA A 34 -13.89 2.48 30.50
C ALA A 34 -13.64 1.01 30.88
N PRO A 35 -12.71 0.29 30.20
CA PRO A 35 -12.24 -0.99 30.68
C PRO A 35 -11.34 -0.77 31.91
N ALA A 36 -11.46 -1.66 32.91
CA ALA A 36 -10.54 -1.73 34.01
C ALA A 36 -9.16 -2.18 33.50
N PHE A 37 -8.19 -1.26 33.44
CA PHE A 37 -6.84 -1.53 32.98
C PHE A 37 -5.98 -2.19 34.07
N ALA A 38 -5.08 -3.07 33.61
CA ALA A 38 -3.89 -3.50 34.33
C ALA A 38 -2.96 -2.31 34.63
N ALA A 39 -2.20 -2.42 35.72
CA ALA A 39 -1.32 -1.42 36.34
C ALA A 39 -0.89 -0.25 35.42
N THR A 40 -1.52 0.90 35.66
CA THR A 40 -1.14 2.22 35.13
C THR A 40 0.31 2.54 35.52
N PRO A 41 1.19 2.93 34.57
CA PRO A 41 2.37 3.71 34.90
C PRO A 41 1.94 4.95 35.70
N LYS A 42 2.73 5.36 36.70
CA LYS A 42 2.46 6.57 37.48
C LYS A 42 2.41 7.78 36.54
N ASP A 43 1.19 8.27 36.25
CA ASP A 43 0.95 9.54 35.56
C ASP A 43 1.27 10.70 36.51
N THR A 44 2.18 11.57 36.09
CA THR A 44 2.34 12.90 36.69
C THR A 44 1.58 13.87 35.78
N GLY A 45 0.43 14.34 36.26
CA GLY A 45 -0.41 15.28 35.52
C GLY A 45 0.27 16.64 35.34
N ALA A 46 -0.11 17.34 34.27
CA ALA A 46 0.57 18.49 33.66
C ALA A 46 1.89 18.11 32.97
N GLY A 47 2.26 18.83 31.90
CA GLY A 47 3.54 18.62 31.21
C GLY A 47 4.66 18.49 32.22
N ASP A 48 5.47 17.44 32.06
CA ASP A 48 6.64 17.26 32.91
C ASP A 48 7.53 18.49 32.67
N ASP A 49 8.18 19.05 33.70
CA ASP A 49 9.07 20.23 33.57
C ASP A 49 10.27 19.94 32.61
N THR A 50 10.38 18.70 32.14
CA THR A 50 11.35 18.19 31.17
C THR A 50 10.83 18.11 29.72
N ASP A 51 9.53 18.32 29.48
CA ASP A 51 8.94 18.25 28.14
C ASP A 51 9.50 19.38 27.25
N THR A 52 9.97 19.03 26.06
CA THR A 52 10.50 19.99 25.08
C THR A 52 9.61 20.03 23.85
N TYR A 53 9.37 21.23 23.32
CA TYR A 53 8.50 21.43 22.16
C TYR A 53 9.32 21.97 20.99
N ALA A 54 9.18 21.33 19.83
CA ALA A 54 9.77 21.78 18.58
C ALA A 54 8.80 22.72 17.86
N TYR A 55 9.33 23.73 17.16
CA TYR A 55 8.52 24.59 16.31
C TYR A 55 7.68 23.75 15.34
N PRO A 56 6.37 24.00 15.18
CA PRO A 56 5.57 25.13 15.71
C PRO A 56 4.70 24.76 16.93
N GLY A 57 5.28 24.09 17.94
CA GLY A 57 4.57 23.68 19.16
C GLY A 57 4.19 22.20 19.17
N ARG A 58 4.99 21.32 18.56
CA ARG A 58 4.82 19.85 18.67
C ARG A 58 5.71 19.32 19.80
N LEU A 59 5.19 18.44 20.64
CA LEU A 59 6.01 17.75 21.63
C LEU A 59 7.16 17.01 20.92
N LYS A 60 8.39 17.17 21.40
CA LYS A 60 9.54 16.43 20.93
C LYS A 60 9.63 15.12 21.72
N ASP A 61 9.53 14.00 21.01
CA ASP A 61 9.74 12.67 21.59
C ASP A 61 10.70 11.85 20.72
N THR A 62 11.10 10.67 21.21
CA THR A 62 11.91 9.70 20.47
C THR A 62 11.07 8.75 19.60
N ALA A 63 9.75 8.78 19.73
CA ALA A 63 8.84 7.84 19.10
C ALA A 63 8.34 8.32 17.72
N ALA A 64 8.22 9.63 17.49
CA ALA A 64 7.77 10.23 16.23
C ALA A 64 8.70 9.89 15.06
N PRO A 65 10.04 9.95 15.19
CA PRO A 65 10.94 9.49 14.13
C PRO A 65 10.72 8.02 13.78
N ILE A 66 10.56 7.15 14.78
CA ILE A 66 10.30 5.71 14.59
C ILE A 66 9.00 5.50 13.80
N ARG A 67 7.91 6.18 14.18
CA ARG A 67 6.62 6.11 13.45
C ARG A 67 6.77 6.55 12.00
N THR A 68 7.52 7.63 11.77
CA THR A 68 7.79 8.17 10.43
C THR A 68 8.55 7.15 9.58
N ASP A 69 9.57 6.52 10.15
CA ASP A 69 10.41 5.54 9.47
C ASP A 69 9.63 4.27 9.13
N VAL A 70 8.82 3.76 10.07
CA VAL A 70 7.90 2.63 9.81
C VAL A 70 6.94 2.95 8.67
N CYS A 71 6.33 4.13 8.67
CA CYS A 71 5.40 4.54 7.63
C CYS A 71 6.06 4.69 6.27
N ARG A 72 7.27 5.29 6.22
CA ARG A 72 8.05 5.39 4.99
C ARG A 72 8.37 4.01 4.43
N LEU A 73 8.93 3.11 5.25
CA LEU A 73 9.29 1.78 4.77
C LEU A 73 8.06 0.95 4.38
N GLY A 74 6.93 1.09 5.10
CA GLY A 74 5.66 0.47 4.74
C GLY A 74 5.14 0.96 3.38
N PHE A 75 5.20 2.26 3.10
CA PHE A 75 4.84 2.80 1.78
C PHE A 75 5.76 2.28 0.67
N ILE A 76 7.08 2.26 0.91
CA ILE A 76 8.07 1.78 -0.06
C ILE A 76 7.92 0.27 -0.30
N LEU A 77 7.53 -0.51 0.71
CA LEU A 77 7.32 -1.95 0.58
C LEU A 77 6.31 -2.27 -0.54
N HIS A 78 5.25 -1.47 -0.68
CA HIS A 78 4.17 -1.74 -1.64
C HIS A 78 4.44 -1.23 -3.05
N ALA A 79 5.31 -0.23 -3.19
CA ALA A 79 5.54 0.47 -4.46
C ALA A 79 7.00 0.45 -4.95
N GLY A 80 7.90 -0.24 -4.23
CA GLY A 80 9.31 -0.40 -4.58
C GLY A 80 9.61 -1.68 -5.35
N GLY A 81 10.75 -1.70 -6.04
CA GLY A 81 11.29 -2.89 -6.69
C GLY A 81 11.96 -3.86 -5.71
N PRO A 82 12.59 -4.95 -6.20
CA PRO A 82 13.20 -5.97 -5.36
C PRO A 82 14.27 -5.46 -4.38
N ALA A 83 15.12 -4.51 -4.79
CA ALA A 83 16.16 -3.98 -3.93
C ALA A 83 15.57 -3.08 -2.84
N LEU A 84 14.60 -2.22 -3.19
CA LEU A 84 13.86 -1.42 -2.21
C LEU A 84 13.10 -2.31 -1.22
N LYS A 85 12.38 -3.33 -1.71
CA LYS A 85 11.66 -4.31 -0.86
C LYS A 85 12.59 -5.06 0.11
N ALA A 86 13.83 -5.34 -0.29
CA ALA A 86 14.82 -5.94 0.59
C ALA A 86 15.23 -5.00 1.73
N VAL A 87 15.50 -3.73 1.42
CA VAL A 87 15.81 -2.69 2.42
C VAL A 87 14.63 -2.49 3.37
N THR A 88 13.41 -2.39 2.85
CA THR A 88 12.20 -2.21 3.67
C THR A 88 11.95 -3.42 4.56
N LYS A 89 12.14 -4.64 4.04
CA LYS A 89 12.02 -5.86 4.86
C LYS A 89 12.99 -5.80 6.04
N SER A 90 14.27 -5.57 5.78
CA SER A 90 15.29 -5.48 6.84
C SER A 90 14.92 -4.45 7.90
N GLY A 91 14.45 -3.26 7.49
CA GLY A 91 14.08 -2.21 8.44
C GLY A 91 12.82 -2.52 9.23
N LEU A 92 11.76 -3.00 8.56
CA LEU A 92 10.48 -3.32 9.19
C LEU A 92 10.53 -4.56 10.10
N THR A 93 11.53 -5.43 9.91
CA THR A 93 11.79 -6.57 10.81
C THR A 93 12.87 -6.29 11.84
N SER A 94 13.50 -5.11 11.81
CA SER A 94 14.53 -4.73 12.79
C SER A 94 13.89 -4.47 14.15
N THR A 95 14.52 -4.99 15.20
CA THR A 95 14.20 -4.64 16.59
C THR A 95 15.05 -3.48 17.10
N ASP A 96 16.03 -3.01 16.31
CA ASP A 96 16.89 -1.87 16.63
C ASP A 96 16.35 -0.58 15.95
N PRO A 97 15.90 0.42 16.72
CA PRO A 97 15.45 1.70 16.19
C PRO A 97 16.51 2.46 15.39
N ALA A 98 17.80 2.32 15.74
CA ALA A 98 18.87 2.98 15.00
C ALA A 98 19.05 2.39 13.61
N GLU A 99 18.95 1.06 13.49
CA GLU A 99 18.98 0.37 12.21
C GLU A 99 17.73 0.66 11.37
N LEU A 100 16.55 0.70 11.99
CA LEU A 100 15.32 1.14 11.32
C LEU A 100 15.51 2.54 10.72
N HIS A 101 16.01 3.49 11.51
CA HIS A 101 16.24 4.87 11.05
C HIS A 101 17.28 4.94 9.93
N ARG A 102 18.39 4.20 10.06
CA ARG A 102 19.43 4.14 9.04
C ARG A 102 18.89 3.64 7.70
N LEU A 103 18.02 2.61 7.73
CA LEU A 103 17.41 2.04 6.53
C LEU A 103 16.28 2.92 5.96
N ALA A 104 15.60 3.69 6.80
CA ALA A 104 14.54 4.62 6.40
C ALA A 104 15.05 6.05 6.09
N ASN A 105 16.36 6.30 6.17
CA ASN A 105 16.95 7.63 6.21
C ASN A 105 16.37 8.59 5.12
N PRO A 106 15.76 9.72 5.53
CA PRO A 106 15.14 10.70 4.62
C PRO A 106 16.11 11.60 3.86
N GLU A 107 17.41 11.56 4.14
CA GLU A 107 18.42 12.46 3.60
C GLU A 107 18.64 12.23 2.10
N TYR A 108 17.71 12.72 1.29
CA TYR A 108 17.66 12.58 -0.17
C TYR A 108 18.99 12.94 -0.87
N TRP A 109 19.70 13.94 -0.36
CA TRP A 109 20.96 14.45 -0.95
C TRP A 109 22.19 13.61 -0.60
N ASN A 110 22.05 12.62 0.26
CA ASN A 110 23.11 11.70 0.68
C ASN A 110 22.92 10.32 0.04
N THR A 111 24.01 9.55 -0.03
CA THR A 111 23.94 8.13 -0.41
C THR A 111 23.35 7.32 0.75
N THR A 112 22.03 7.21 0.78
CA THR A 112 21.26 6.40 1.74
C THR A 112 21.03 4.98 1.21
N PRO A 113 20.74 3.99 2.09
CA PRO A 113 20.35 2.64 1.64
C PRO A 113 19.17 2.65 0.66
N LEU A 114 18.18 3.53 0.86
CA LEU A 114 17.06 3.71 -0.06
C LEU A 114 17.49 4.27 -1.41
N SER A 115 18.40 5.24 -1.45
CA SER A 115 18.93 5.79 -2.71
C SER A 115 19.67 4.72 -3.53
N THR A 116 20.56 3.96 -2.89
CA THR A 116 21.32 2.88 -3.53
C THR A 116 20.40 1.77 -4.05
N ALA A 117 19.39 1.40 -3.25
CA ALA A 117 18.40 0.42 -3.66
C ALA A 117 17.52 0.92 -4.82
N TYR A 118 17.13 2.19 -4.80
CA TYR A 118 16.40 2.83 -5.89
C TYR A 118 17.21 2.80 -7.19
N ASP A 119 18.47 3.23 -7.17
CA ASP A 119 19.35 3.21 -8.35
C ASP A 119 19.54 1.80 -8.90
N LYS A 120 19.70 0.82 -8.01
CA LYS A 120 19.78 -0.59 -8.39
C LYS A 120 18.49 -1.06 -9.06
N ASP A 121 17.34 -0.74 -8.49
CA ASP A 121 16.03 -1.10 -9.06
C ASP A 121 15.81 -0.44 -10.43
N GLN A 122 16.23 0.82 -10.62
CA GLN A 122 16.16 1.51 -11.92
C GLN A 122 17.09 0.90 -12.98
N ALA A 123 18.29 0.50 -12.60
CA ALA A 123 19.25 -0.16 -13.49
C ALA A 123 18.76 -1.56 -13.89
N ASP A 124 18.31 -2.36 -12.92
CA ASP A 124 17.75 -3.69 -13.14
C ASP A 124 16.46 -3.62 -13.98
N TYR A 125 15.64 -2.58 -13.77
CA TYR A 125 14.46 -2.25 -14.58
C TYR A 125 14.83 -2.08 -16.06
N SER A 126 15.77 -1.17 -16.37
CA SER A 126 16.10 -0.82 -17.75
C SER A 126 16.57 -2.05 -18.53
N LYS A 127 17.43 -2.87 -17.91
CA LYS A 127 17.92 -4.11 -18.50
C LYS A 127 16.83 -5.17 -18.71
N THR A 128 15.93 -5.31 -17.74
CA THR A 128 14.84 -6.29 -17.81
C THR A 128 13.81 -5.88 -18.85
N TRP A 129 13.50 -4.59 -18.94
CA TRP A 129 12.60 -4.04 -19.96
C TRP A 129 13.08 -4.39 -21.37
N ASP A 130 14.34 -4.06 -21.69
CA ASP A 130 14.92 -4.34 -23.02
C ASP A 130 14.87 -5.84 -23.32
N THR A 131 15.24 -6.68 -22.34
CA THR A 131 15.22 -8.14 -22.49
C THR A 131 13.81 -8.68 -22.79
N LEU A 132 12.78 -8.19 -22.10
CA LEU A 132 11.41 -8.66 -22.27
C LEU A 132 10.76 -8.09 -23.54
N SER A 133 11.01 -6.81 -23.84
CA SER A 133 10.53 -6.14 -25.05
C SER A 133 11.12 -6.81 -26.30
N ASP A 134 12.43 -7.07 -26.32
CA ASP A 134 13.13 -7.65 -27.48
C ASP A 134 12.94 -9.17 -27.59
N ARG A 135 12.23 -9.80 -26.64
CA ARG A 135 12.02 -11.24 -26.63
C ARG A 135 11.33 -11.73 -27.91
N HIS A 136 10.44 -10.92 -28.48
CA HIS A 136 9.72 -11.24 -29.71
C HIS A 136 10.68 -11.45 -30.91
N HIS A 137 11.76 -10.68 -31.02
CA HIS A 137 12.81 -10.91 -32.03
C HIS A 137 13.50 -12.27 -31.94
N THR A 138 13.48 -12.90 -30.75
CA THR A 138 13.98 -14.27 -30.61
C THR A 138 12.98 -15.29 -31.16
N TRP A 139 11.67 -15.05 -31.01
CA TRP A 139 10.63 -15.91 -31.57
C TRP A 139 10.56 -15.79 -33.09
N ASP A 140 10.79 -14.60 -33.65
CA ASP A 140 10.82 -14.35 -35.11
C ASP A 140 11.83 -15.26 -35.81
N LYS A 141 13.00 -15.49 -35.19
CA LYS A 141 14.07 -16.36 -35.72
C LYS A 141 13.68 -17.84 -35.84
N SER A 142 12.58 -18.27 -35.21
CA SER A 142 12.04 -19.62 -35.39
C SER A 142 11.28 -19.79 -36.72
N ILE A 143 11.04 -18.70 -37.47
CA ILE A 143 10.44 -18.72 -38.79
C ILE A 143 11.50 -18.31 -39.83
N PRO A 144 12.08 -19.25 -40.59
CA PRO A 144 13.13 -18.94 -41.56
C PRO A 144 12.66 -17.97 -42.65
N ASP A 145 13.54 -17.06 -43.09
CA ASP A 145 13.21 -16.04 -44.12
C ASP A 145 12.76 -16.65 -45.46
N ASN A 146 13.13 -17.90 -45.75
CA ASN A 146 12.71 -18.60 -46.96
C ASN A 146 11.31 -19.23 -46.85
N PHE A 147 10.61 -19.07 -45.73
CA PHE A 147 9.27 -19.59 -45.53
C PHE A 147 8.25 -18.50 -45.86
N ASP A 148 7.57 -18.62 -46.98
CA ASP A 148 6.44 -17.74 -47.32
C ASP A 148 5.10 -18.47 -47.17
N LEU A 149 4.10 -17.74 -46.69
CA LEU A 149 2.71 -18.20 -46.62
C LEU A 149 1.83 -17.34 -47.53
N PRO A 150 1.45 -17.84 -48.73
CA PRO A 150 0.56 -17.12 -49.63
C PRO A 150 -0.78 -16.76 -48.94
N GLY A 151 -1.25 -15.53 -49.18
CA GLY A 151 -2.44 -14.99 -48.52
C GLY A 151 -2.18 -14.34 -47.16
N MET A 152 -0.93 -14.31 -46.68
CA MET A 152 -0.50 -13.57 -45.49
C MET A 152 0.65 -12.63 -45.86
N THR A 153 0.64 -11.40 -45.32
CA THR A 153 1.76 -10.47 -45.49
C THR A 153 3.01 -11.00 -44.78
N ASN A 154 4.20 -10.72 -45.30
CA ASN A 154 5.47 -11.11 -44.68
C ASN A 154 5.54 -10.70 -43.19
N THR A 155 5.18 -9.46 -42.87
CA THR A 155 5.10 -8.96 -41.48
C THR A 155 4.22 -9.81 -40.58
N ALA A 156 3.00 -10.16 -41.01
CA ALA A 156 2.08 -10.97 -40.20
C ALA A 156 2.53 -12.44 -40.05
N PHE A 157 3.39 -12.93 -40.95
CA PHE A 157 3.88 -14.30 -40.91
C PHE A 157 5.16 -14.44 -40.07
N HIS A 158 6.16 -13.59 -40.32
CA HIS A 158 7.49 -13.68 -39.72
C HIS A 158 7.66 -12.93 -38.40
N TRP A 159 6.89 -11.86 -38.16
CA TRP A 159 7.12 -10.99 -37.01
C TRP A 159 6.05 -11.20 -35.95
N SER A 160 6.49 -11.72 -34.81
CA SER A 160 5.66 -11.94 -33.65
C SER A 160 5.28 -10.60 -33.01
N PRO A 161 4.05 -10.47 -32.49
CA PRO A 161 3.70 -9.32 -31.66
C PRO A 161 4.56 -9.28 -30.39
N ASP A 162 4.83 -8.07 -29.89
CA ASP A 162 5.35 -7.88 -28.54
C ASP A 162 4.27 -8.28 -27.50
N TYR A 163 4.24 -9.58 -27.15
CA TYR A 163 3.31 -10.10 -26.17
C TYR A 163 3.58 -9.59 -24.75
N TYR A 164 4.83 -9.24 -24.43
CA TYR A 164 5.18 -8.68 -23.13
C TYR A 164 4.61 -7.27 -22.95
N GLY A 165 4.68 -6.44 -23.98
CA GLY A 165 4.08 -5.11 -24.01
C GLY A 165 2.56 -5.13 -24.13
N THR A 166 2.02 -5.93 -25.06
CA THR A 166 0.57 -5.96 -25.33
C THR A 166 -0.24 -6.52 -24.16
N LEU A 167 0.25 -7.56 -23.49
CA LEU A 167 -0.39 -8.11 -22.28
C LEU A 167 -0.09 -7.27 -21.01
N GLY A 168 0.69 -6.20 -21.16
CA GLY A 168 0.98 -5.24 -20.11
C GLY A 168 1.91 -5.75 -19.01
N VAL A 169 2.65 -6.85 -19.23
CA VAL A 169 3.65 -7.36 -18.28
C VAL A 169 4.78 -6.36 -18.14
N THR A 170 5.30 -5.81 -19.24
CA THR A 170 6.35 -4.79 -19.18
C THR A 170 5.86 -3.52 -18.47
N LYS A 171 4.62 -3.09 -18.70
CA LYS A 171 4.00 -1.97 -17.96
C LYS A 171 3.81 -2.28 -16.47
N PHE A 172 3.48 -3.52 -16.11
CA PHE A 172 3.42 -3.95 -14.72
C PHE A 172 4.78 -3.84 -14.05
N TYR A 173 5.86 -4.23 -14.73
CA TYR A 173 7.22 -3.95 -14.27
C TYR A 173 7.45 -2.45 -14.08
N VAL A 174 7.19 -1.61 -15.09
CA VAL A 174 7.39 -0.14 -14.98
C VAL A 174 6.62 0.46 -13.81
N ASN A 175 5.38 0.05 -13.60
CA ASN A 175 4.51 0.61 -12.58
C ASN A 175 4.86 0.14 -11.16
N GLN A 176 5.69 -0.90 -11.00
CA GLN A 176 6.24 -1.30 -9.70
C GLN A 176 7.40 -0.41 -9.24
N TYR A 177 7.88 0.52 -10.06
CA TYR A 177 9.00 1.38 -9.70
C TYR A 177 8.55 2.83 -9.52
N PHE A 178 9.10 3.47 -8.49
CA PHE A 178 8.93 4.89 -8.26
C PHE A 178 9.49 5.71 -9.44
N LYS A 179 8.67 6.59 -10.01
CA LYS A 179 9.05 7.43 -11.17
C LYS A 179 10.13 8.47 -10.85
N GLY A 180 10.28 8.80 -9.58
CA GLY A 180 11.32 9.70 -9.07
C GLY A 180 11.66 9.33 -7.64
N GLN A 181 12.94 9.39 -7.28
CA GLN A 181 13.42 9.05 -5.94
C GLN A 181 12.81 9.98 -4.87
N ASP A 182 12.43 11.21 -5.22
CA ASP A 182 11.75 12.17 -4.33
C ASP A 182 10.45 11.61 -3.75
N SER A 183 9.75 10.77 -4.50
CA SER A 183 8.50 10.15 -4.04
C SER A 183 8.69 9.17 -2.87
N LEU A 184 9.91 8.67 -2.61
CA LEU A 184 10.22 7.85 -1.44
C LEU A 184 10.13 8.63 -0.12
N TYR A 185 10.25 9.95 -0.19
CA TYR A 185 10.39 10.84 0.96
C TYR A 185 9.22 11.81 1.11
N GLY A 186 8.14 11.58 0.35
CA GLY A 186 6.92 12.37 0.46
C GLY A 186 6.29 12.26 1.85
N ASP A 187 5.61 13.33 2.25
CA ASP A 187 4.73 13.32 3.40
C ASP A 187 3.54 12.39 3.14
N LEU A 188 3.37 11.39 4.02
CA LEU A 188 2.36 10.34 3.90
C LEU A 188 1.12 10.61 4.75
N ALA A 189 1.12 11.68 5.55
CA ALA A 189 0.00 12.04 6.38
C ALA A 189 -1.24 12.34 5.50
N PRO A 190 -2.42 11.78 5.84
CA PRO A 190 -3.65 12.13 5.15
C PRO A 190 -3.93 13.63 5.24
N ILE A 191 -4.30 14.26 4.13
CA ILE A 191 -4.68 15.67 4.11
C ILE A 191 -6.19 15.84 4.33
N ALA A 192 -6.56 16.90 5.04
CA ALA A 192 -7.96 17.25 5.30
C ALA A 192 -8.73 17.49 4.00
N GLN A 193 -10.00 17.07 3.99
CA GLN A 193 -10.89 17.34 2.87
C GLN A 193 -11.15 18.85 2.70
N PRO A 194 -11.48 19.32 1.48
CA PRO A 194 -11.70 20.75 1.22
C PRO A 194 -12.74 21.41 2.14
N ALA A 195 -13.80 20.68 2.50
CA ALA A 195 -14.84 21.17 3.41
C ALA A 195 -14.30 21.40 4.84
N SER A 196 -13.56 20.44 5.39
CA SER A 196 -12.92 20.56 6.69
C SER A 196 -11.90 21.71 6.73
N MET A 197 -11.10 21.85 5.67
CA MET A 197 -10.17 22.98 5.55
C MET A 197 -10.89 24.32 5.49
N THR A 198 -12.02 24.41 4.79
CA THR A 198 -12.83 25.63 4.71
C THR A 198 -13.37 26.01 6.09
N ALA A 199 -13.92 25.03 6.82
CA ALA A 199 -14.41 25.24 8.18
C ALA A 199 -13.27 25.68 9.13
N ALA A 200 -12.11 25.02 9.05
CA ALA A 200 -10.96 25.37 9.89
C ALA A 200 -10.44 26.78 9.59
N THR A 201 -10.38 27.15 8.31
CA THR A 201 -9.98 28.50 7.86
C THR A 201 -10.94 29.57 8.39
N ALA A 202 -12.26 29.33 8.32
CA ALA A 202 -13.26 30.25 8.86
C ALA A 202 -13.11 30.43 10.37
N LEU A 203 -12.89 29.32 11.09
CA LEU A 203 -12.67 29.34 12.54
C LEU A 203 -11.37 30.09 12.91
N ALA A 204 -10.25 29.78 12.25
CA ALA A 204 -8.99 30.49 12.46
C ALA A 204 -9.11 32.00 12.21
N LYS A 205 -9.94 32.41 11.24
CA LYS A 205 -10.23 33.82 10.98
C LYS A 205 -11.00 34.47 12.12
N SER A 206 -12.01 33.78 12.65
CA SER A 206 -12.77 34.27 13.82
C SER A 206 -11.92 34.35 15.09
N LEU A 207 -10.84 33.56 15.16
CA LEU A 207 -9.89 33.54 16.26
C LEU A 207 -8.69 34.49 16.06
N HIS A 208 -8.64 35.25 14.95
CA HIS A 208 -7.55 36.16 14.61
C HIS A 208 -6.15 35.49 14.59
N LEU A 209 -6.05 34.28 14.02
CA LEU A 209 -4.80 33.51 13.94
C LEU A 209 -3.95 33.78 12.69
N TYR A 210 -4.27 34.81 11.90
CA TYR A 210 -3.49 35.23 10.73
C TYR A 210 -2.51 36.33 11.10
N SER A 211 -1.25 36.22 10.68
CA SER A 211 -0.26 37.28 10.87
C SER A 211 0.00 38.01 9.56
N GLY A 212 0.09 39.34 9.63
CA GLY A 212 0.63 40.16 8.56
C GLY A 212 0.28 41.65 8.65
N LYS A 213 -0.95 42.00 9.04
CA LYS A 213 -1.41 43.40 9.08
C LYS A 213 -2.28 43.79 10.28
N GLU A 214 -2.71 42.84 11.09
CA GLU A 214 -3.41 43.13 12.36
C GLU A 214 -2.39 43.12 13.50
N GLU A 215 -2.29 44.23 14.25
CA GLU A 215 -1.33 44.43 15.35
C GLU A 215 -1.53 43.48 16.56
N THR A 216 -2.52 42.58 16.52
CA THR A 216 -2.96 41.81 17.70
C THR A 216 -3.39 40.38 17.36
N SER A 217 -2.48 39.49 16.94
CA SER A 217 -2.76 38.06 17.14
C SER A 217 -2.80 37.80 18.65
N ALA A 218 -3.95 37.38 19.20
CA ALA A 218 -4.13 37.23 20.65
C ALA A 218 -3.16 36.21 21.28
N ASN A 219 -2.59 35.30 20.49
CA ASN A 219 -1.54 34.37 20.89
C ASN A 219 -0.60 34.06 19.70
N LEU A 220 0.68 34.45 19.80
CA LEU A 220 1.67 34.25 18.75
C LEU A 220 1.94 32.76 18.46
N ALA A 221 1.93 31.90 19.49
CA ALA A 221 2.18 30.47 19.32
C ALA A 221 1.04 29.79 18.55
N GLU A 222 -0.22 30.14 18.84
CA GLU A 222 -1.38 29.65 18.09
C GLU A 222 -1.38 30.15 16.64
N ALA A 223 -0.98 31.41 16.40
CA ALA A 223 -0.83 31.94 15.05
C ALA A 223 0.26 31.18 14.26
N GLN A 224 1.39 30.87 14.88
CA GLN A 224 2.47 30.08 14.26
C GLN A 224 2.04 28.64 13.98
N ALA A 225 1.33 28.00 14.92
CA ALA A 225 0.77 26.66 14.72
C ALA A 225 -0.25 26.67 13.56
N TRP A 226 -1.09 27.71 13.46
CA TRP A 226 -2.00 27.88 12.33
C TRP A 226 -1.27 28.06 11.00
N GLN A 227 -0.18 28.82 10.95
CA GLN A 227 0.64 28.95 9.72
C GLN A 227 1.16 27.60 9.22
N ALA A 228 1.47 26.68 10.13
CA ALA A 228 1.93 25.34 9.77
C ALA A 228 0.80 24.38 9.35
N LEU A 229 -0.44 24.65 9.76
CA LEU A 229 -1.61 23.82 9.46
C LEU A 229 -2.40 24.31 8.24
N GLY A 230 -2.72 25.60 8.23
CA GLY A 230 -3.66 26.25 7.34
C GLY A 230 -3.01 26.99 6.17
N PRO A 231 -3.81 27.67 5.33
CA PRO A 231 -3.27 28.60 4.34
C PRO A 231 -2.62 29.82 5.03
N TYR A 232 -1.43 30.19 4.58
CA TYR A 232 -0.78 31.45 4.97
C TYR A 232 -1.30 32.62 4.12
N GLU A 233 -1.30 33.84 4.65
CA GLU A 233 -1.53 35.01 3.81
C GLU A 233 -0.39 35.15 2.79
N PRO A 234 -0.64 35.63 1.56
CA PRO A 234 0.43 35.81 0.59
C PRO A 234 1.48 36.79 1.12
N PHE A 235 2.77 36.51 0.87
CA PHE A 235 3.77 37.59 0.88
C PHE A 235 3.37 38.65 -0.17
N ASP A 236 3.90 39.87 -0.10
CA ASP A 236 3.60 40.96 -1.06
C ASP A 236 3.86 40.56 -2.54
N ASP A 237 4.53 39.42 -2.80
CA ASP A 237 4.75 38.83 -4.13
C ASP A 237 3.62 37.90 -4.62
N GLY A 238 2.53 37.75 -3.86
CA GLY A 238 1.36 36.95 -4.21
C GLY A 238 1.53 35.43 -4.01
N LYS A 239 2.65 34.96 -3.42
CA LYS A 239 2.85 33.53 -3.14
C LYS A 239 2.24 33.15 -1.78
N VAL A 240 1.24 32.28 -1.82
CA VAL A 240 0.65 31.64 -0.65
C VAL A 240 1.49 30.41 -0.29
N PHE A 241 2.12 30.42 0.90
CA PHE A 241 2.60 29.16 1.49
C PHE A 241 1.39 28.43 2.07
N THR A 242 1.26 27.14 1.82
CA THR A 242 0.18 26.36 2.43
C THR A 242 0.81 25.44 3.45
N GLY A 243 0.32 25.50 4.70
CA GLY A 243 0.64 24.52 5.73
C GLY A 243 0.36 23.08 5.29
N ASN A 244 0.71 22.13 6.14
CA ASN A 244 0.66 20.69 5.84
C ASN A 244 -0.78 20.16 5.63
N LYS A 245 -1.79 20.83 6.21
CA LYS A 245 -3.22 20.45 6.16
C LYS A 245 -3.48 19.02 6.61
N HIS A 246 -2.66 18.49 7.52
CA HIS A 246 -2.83 17.14 8.05
C HIS A 246 -4.23 16.99 8.64
N ALA A 247 -4.92 15.92 8.24
CA ALA A 247 -6.34 15.73 8.52
C ALA A 247 -6.63 15.68 10.02
N ASP A 248 -5.74 15.08 10.81
CA ASP A 248 -5.95 14.93 12.25
C ASP A 248 -5.65 16.22 13.02
N ASP A 249 -4.61 16.98 12.63
CA ASP A 249 -4.39 18.32 13.19
C ASP A 249 -5.61 19.25 12.92
N VAL A 250 -6.20 19.15 11.73
CA VAL A 250 -7.44 19.88 11.38
C VAL A 250 -8.63 19.38 12.20
N ARG A 251 -8.76 18.06 12.43
CA ARG A 251 -9.80 17.49 13.30
C ARG A 251 -9.67 18.06 14.72
N ILE A 252 -8.49 17.99 15.33
CA ILE A 252 -8.24 18.48 16.69
C ILE A 252 -8.59 19.96 16.79
N PHE A 253 -8.17 20.78 15.82
CA PHE A 253 -8.46 22.20 15.77
C PHE A 253 -9.97 22.49 15.70
N LEU A 254 -10.70 21.77 14.83
CA LEU A 254 -12.15 21.95 14.68
C LEU A 254 -12.93 21.47 15.92
N GLN A 255 -12.54 20.32 16.48
CA GLN A 255 -13.21 19.69 17.63
C GLN A 255 -13.13 20.58 18.88
N ASN A 256 -12.05 21.33 19.05
CA ASN A 256 -11.82 22.17 20.22
C ASN A 256 -12.20 23.64 19.99
N GLY A 257 -12.74 24.01 18.82
CA GLY A 257 -13.04 25.40 18.50
C GLY A 257 -11.79 26.29 18.43
N GLY A 258 -10.65 25.71 18.07
CA GLY A 258 -9.32 26.30 18.13
C GLY A 258 -8.27 25.26 18.55
N PHE A 259 -7.06 25.70 18.89
CA PHE A 259 -6.09 24.80 19.52
C PHE A 259 -6.55 24.46 20.95
N PRO A 260 -6.36 23.21 21.42
CA PRO A 260 -6.71 22.82 22.79
C PRO A 260 -6.09 23.75 23.82
N LYS A 261 -6.85 24.12 24.86
CA LYS A 261 -6.41 25.05 25.93
C LYS A 261 -6.38 24.43 27.32
N THR A 262 -6.97 23.25 27.46
CA THR A 262 -7.08 22.53 28.72
C THR A 262 -6.70 21.08 28.49
N ALA A 263 -5.85 20.53 29.35
CA ALA A 263 -5.48 19.13 29.30
C ALA A 263 -6.67 18.27 29.74
N PRO A 264 -7.00 17.19 29.03
CA PRO A 264 -7.94 16.19 29.56
C PRO A 264 -7.38 15.58 30.85
N ASP A 265 -8.22 15.40 31.86
CA ASP A 265 -7.79 14.84 33.14
C ASP A 265 -7.34 13.38 32.96
N PRO A 266 -6.16 12.97 33.44
CA PRO A 266 -5.75 11.57 33.42
C PRO A 266 -6.80 10.67 34.10
N GLY A 267 -7.18 9.59 33.43
CA GLY A 267 -8.24 8.68 33.89
C GLY A 267 -9.67 9.10 33.51
N SER A 268 -9.86 10.27 32.90
CA SER A 268 -11.15 10.66 32.30
C SER A 268 -11.46 9.90 31.00
N VAL A 269 -12.72 9.91 30.59
CA VAL A 269 -13.14 9.32 29.31
C VAL A 269 -12.57 10.13 28.15
N GLU A 270 -12.55 11.46 28.29
CA GLU A 270 -12.01 12.41 27.33
C GLU A 270 -10.52 12.14 27.08
N TYR A 271 -9.73 11.92 28.14
CA TYR A 271 -8.32 11.54 28.02
C TYR A 271 -8.14 10.25 27.23
N ARG A 272 -8.93 9.20 27.55
CA ARG A 272 -8.85 7.92 26.84
C ARG A 272 -9.27 8.02 25.38
N MET A 273 -10.28 8.84 25.07
CA MET A 273 -10.73 9.08 23.69
C MET A 273 -9.63 9.76 22.87
N GLU A 274 -8.96 10.78 23.42
CA GLU A 274 -7.86 11.45 22.71
C GLU A 274 -6.64 10.53 22.54
N VAL A 275 -6.33 9.68 23.53
CA VAL A 275 -5.28 8.64 23.38
C VAL A 275 -5.61 7.68 22.23
N GLU A 276 -6.83 7.13 22.16
CA GLU A 276 -7.21 6.22 21.07
C GLU A 276 -7.27 6.92 19.71
N ALA A 277 -7.74 8.17 19.66
CA ALA A 277 -7.75 8.98 18.43
C ALA A 277 -6.33 9.20 17.91
N LEU A 278 -5.37 9.48 18.79
CA LEU A 278 -3.99 9.69 18.39
C LEU A 278 -3.30 8.39 17.94
N LYS A 279 -3.65 7.24 18.51
CA LYS A 279 -3.18 5.94 17.98
C LYS A 279 -3.73 5.66 16.58
N LEU A 280 -4.98 6.04 16.29
CA LEU A 280 -5.54 5.94 14.94
C LEU A 280 -4.83 6.88 13.95
N ARG A 281 -4.49 8.11 14.38
CA ARG A 281 -3.65 9.04 13.60
C ARG A 281 -2.33 8.36 13.21
N PHE A 282 -1.61 7.81 14.18
CA PHE A 282 -0.33 7.12 13.94
C PHE A 282 -0.47 5.93 12.99
N ALA A 283 -1.53 5.14 13.13
CA ALA A 283 -1.82 4.02 12.22
C ALA A 283 -2.13 4.47 10.79
N SER A 284 -2.58 5.71 10.59
CA SER A 284 -2.85 6.32 9.27
C SER A 284 -1.62 6.96 8.61
N CYS A 285 -0.44 6.81 9.20
CA CYS A 285 0.82 7.42 8.76
C CYS A 285 0.90 8.95 8.83
N ASP A 286 0.01 9.55 9.61
CA ASP A 286 0.26 10.85 10.21
C ASP A 286 1.12 10.62 11.47
N SER A 287 2.44 10.55 11.27
CA SER A 287 3.41 10.11 12.29
C SER A 287 3.80 11.20 13.29
N ASP A 288 3.52 12.46 12.96
CA ASP A 288 3.84 13.62 13.78
C ASP A 288 3.00 13.66 15.06
N ASN A 289 3.60 14.20 16.13
CA ASN A 289 2.84 14.60 17.32
C ASN A 289 1.90 15.76 16.99
N PRO A 290 0.70 15.85 17.59
CA PRO A 290 -0.26 16.89 17.27
C PRO A 290 0.28 18.30 17.51
N LEU A 291 -0.25 19.28 16.77
CA LEU A 291 0.01 20.69 17.04
C LEU A 291 -0.57 21.06 18.40
N ASP A 292 0.30 21.47 19.33
CA ASP A 292 -0.06 21.76 20.71
C ASP A 292 0.61 23.07 21.20
N PRO A 293 0.27 24.23 20.62
CA PRO A 293 0.89 25.51 20.99
C PRO A 293 0.65 25.93 22.44
N ASN A 294 -0.28 25.28 23.14
CA ASN A 294 -0.61 25.54 24.55
C ASN A 294 -0.04 24.47 25.51
N HIS A 295 0.66 23.46 24.99
CA HIS A 295 1.34 22.41 25.76
C HIS A 295 0.41 21.60 26.69
N VAL A 296 -0.81 21.32 26.23
CA VAL A 296 -1.85 20.62 27.02
C VAL A 296 -2.08 19.17 26.61
N LEU A 297 -1.47 18.71 25.52
CA LEU A 297 -1.61 17.34 25.01
C LEU A 297 -0.43 16.43 25.38
N GLY A 298 0.59 16.94 26.08
CA GLY A 298 1.83 16.20 26.35
C GLY A 298 1.65 14.81 26.98
N SER A 299 0.76 14.69 27.98
CA SER A 299 0.45 13.39 28.63
C SER A 299 -0.25 12.43 27.66
N VAL A 300 -1.28 12.89 26.95
CA VAL A 300 -2.01 12.13 25.91
C VAL A 300 -1.03 11.58 24.86
N VAL A 301 -0.12 12.42 24.38
CA VAL A 301 0.88 12.04 23.37
C VAL A 301 1.81 10.94 23.90
N LYS A 302 2.33 11.10 25.12
CA LYS A 302 3.22 10.11 25.75
C LYS A 302 2.52 8.76 25.95
N THR A 303 1.29 8.76 26.49
CA THR A 303 0.51 7.53 26.67
C THR A 303 0.18 6.87 25.34
N ALA A 304 -0.32 7.62 24.35
CA ALA A 304 -0.65 7.07 23.04
C ALA A 304 0.57 6.51 22.33
N GLY A 305 1.72 7.19 22.39
CA GLY A 305 2.97 6.73 21.82
C GLY A 305 3.44 5.40 22.42
N ALA A 306 3.41 5.28 23.75
CA ALA A 306 3.79 4.07 24.46
C ALA A 306 2.85 2.89 24.16
N GLU A 307 1.54 3.11 24.23
CA GLU A 307 0.54 2.09 23.93
C GLU A 307 0.61 1.63 22.46
N TRP A 308 0.78 2.58 21.54
CA TRP A 308 0.91 2.26 20.12
C TRP A 308 2.16 1.41 19.83
N GLN A 309 3.29 1.77 20.43
CA GLN A 309 4.51 0.99 20.29
C GLN A 309 4.33 -0.43 20.85
N ALA A 310 3.69 -0.57 22.03
CA ALA A 310 3.41 -1.88 22.61
C ALA A 310 2.51 -2.75 21.72
N GLU A 311 1.52 -2.15 21.04
CA GLU A 311 0.67 -2.84 20.08
C GLU A 311 1.44 -3.33 18.85
N LEU A 312 2.37 -2.51 18.35
CA LEU A 312 3.29 -2.91 17.30
C LEU A 312 4.19 -4.03 17.81
N ASP A 313 4.89 -3.88 18.92
CA ASP A 313 5.84 -4.89 19.40
C ASP A 313 5.16 -6.26 19.62
N ALA A 314 3.95 -6.27 20.17
CA ALA A 314 3.19 -7.50 20.39
C ALA A 314 2.85 -8.26 19.08
N GLN A 315 2.70 -7.56 17.96
CA GLN A 315 2.34 -8.14 16.66
C GLN A 315 3.52 -8.20 15.67
N ALA A 316 4.76 -8.03 16.15
CA ALA A 316 5.95 -7.98 15.29
C ALA A 316 6.15 -9.25 14.45
N ALA A 317 6.00 -10.44 15.04
CA ALA A 317 6.16 -11.70 14.32
C ALA A 317 5.11 -11.88 13.21
N PRO A 318 3.78 -11.75 13.46
CA PRO A 318 2.79 -11.75 12.39
C PRO A 318 3.07 -10.73 11.27
N ARG A 319 3.50 -9.50 11.61
CA ARG A 319 3.86 -8.50 10.59
C ARG A 319 5.04 -8.96 9.74
N ALA A 320 6.09 -9.51 10.34
CA ALA A 320 7.28 -9.99 9.63
C ALA A 320 6.95 -11.14 8.66
N ASP A 321 6.09 -12.06 9.08
CA ASP A 321 5.60 -13.17 8.24
C ASP A 321 4.84 -12.64 7.02
N ILE A 322 3.93 -11.68 7.24
CA ILE A 322 3.14 -11.08 6.17
C ILE A 322 4.01 -10.31 5.17
N VAL A 323 4.98 -9.51 5.64
CA VAL A 323 5.92 -8.79 4.74
C VAL A 323 6.74 -9.76 3.90
N THR A 324 7.23 -10.84 4.52
CA THR A 324 7.99 -11.87 3.81
C THR A 324 7.15 -12.56 2.75
N ALA A 325 5.90 -12.90 3.09
CA ALA A 325 4.94 -13.52 2.19
C ALA A 325 4.60 -12.60 1.00
N GLU A 326 4.43 -11.28 1.22
CA GLU A 326 4.17 -10.32 0.14
C GLU A 326 5.32 -10.29 -0.88
N ILE A 327 6.56 -10.22 -0.41
CA ILE A 327 7.74 -10.15 -1.28
C ILE A 327 7.83 -11.42 -2.13
N GLN A 328 7.64 -12.60 -1.51
CA GLN A 328 7.69 -13.87 -2.23
C GLN A 328 6.52 -14.02 -3.22
N ALA A 329 5.29 -13.71 -2.80
CA ALA A 329 4.11 -13.82 -3.67
C ALA A 329 4.18 -12.88 -4.89
N ASN A 330 4.78 -11.69 -4.74
CA ASN A 330 5.04 -10.80 -5.87
C ASN A 330 6.06 -11.39 -6.85
N SER A 331 7.13 -12.00 -6.34
CA SER A 331 8.13 -12.71 -7.16
C SER A 331 7.50 -13.91 -7.91
N ASP A 332 6.62 -14.64 -7.24
CA ASP A 332 5.91 -15.78 -7.83
C ASP A 332 4.91 -15.33 -8.91
N LEU A 333 4.13 -14.26 -8.66
CA LEU A 333 3.26 -13.66 -9.67
C LEU A 333 4.05 -13.22 -10.91
N GLN A 334 5.20 -12.59 -10.70
CA GLN A 334 6.11 -12.18 -11.76
C GLN A 334 6.56 -13.39 -12.60
N THR A 335 7.02 -14.45 -11.94
CA THR A 335 7.45 -15.70 -12.57
C THR A 335 6.33 -16.35 -13.38
N ALA A 336 5.13 -16.46 -12.80
CA ALA A 336 3.96 -17.03 -13.47
C ALA A 336 3.56 -16.20 -14.70
N SER A 337 3.61 -14.87 -14.61
CA SER A 337 3.28 -13.95 -15.71
C SER A 337 4.28 -14.04 -16.85
N GLN A 338 5.59 -14.12 -16.56
CA GLN A 338 6.61 -14.32 -17.60
C GLN A 338 6.44 -15.66 -18.31
N ALA A 339 6.20 -16.74 -17.56
CA ALA A 339 5.98 -18.08 -18.10
C ALA A 339 4.74 -18.13 -19.01
N MET A 340 3.67 -17.43 -18.62
CA MET A 340 2.48 -17.25 -19.44
C MET A 340 2.80 -16.60 -20.79
N VAL A 341 3.50 -15.47 -20.79
CA VAL A 341 3.85 -14.76 -22.03
C VAL A 341 4.78 -15.58 -22.91
N GLU A 342 5.79 -16.25 -22.34
CA GLU A 342 6.68 -17.13 -23.11
C GLU A 342 5.89 -18.29 -23.73
N SER A 343 4.93 -18.89 -23.02
CA SER A 343 4.06 -19.93 -23.59
C SER A 343 3.19 -19.41 -24.73
N VAL A 344 2.68 -18.18 -24.65
CA VAL A 344 1.95 -17.53 -25.75
C VAL A 344 2.86 -17.33 -26.98
N GLY A 345 4.10 -16.87 -26.78
CA GLY A 345 5.08 -16.74 -27.87
C GLY A 345 5.41 -18.08 -28.53
N GLN A 346 5.65 -19.13 -27.74
CA GLN A 346 5.88 -20.48 -28.26
C GLN A 346 4.66 -21.04 -29.01
N SER A 347 3.46 -20.77 -28.51
CA SER A 347 2.22 -21.14 -29.19
C SER A 347 2.09 -20.46 -30.54
N TRP A 348 2.46 -19.18 -30.63
CA TRP A 348 2.47 -18.44 -31.90
C TRP A 348 3.42 -19.10 -32.92
N ILE A 349 4.65 -19.45 -32.54
CA ILE A 349 5.61 -20.15 -33.42
C ILE A 349 4.97 -21.44 -33.99
N ALA A 350 4.42 -22.27 -33.10
CA ALA A 350 3.79 -23.53 -33.48
C ALA A 350 2.60 -23.29 -34.45
N GLY A 351 1.78 -22.28 -34.18
CA GLY A 351 0.64 -21.92 -35.01
C GLY A 351 1.03 -21.44 -36.41
N GLN A 352 2.06 -20.60 -36.52
CA GLN A 352 2.52 -20.07 -37.82
C GLN A 352 3.12 -21.18 -38.69
N LEU A 353 3.99 -22.01 -38.13
CA LEU A 353 4.56 -23.15 -38.86
C LEU A 353 3.49 -24.18 -39.23
N ALA A 354 2.49 -24.42 -38.38
CA ALA A 354 1.39 -25.32 -38.70
C ALA A 354 0.50 -24.79 -39.85
N LYS A 355 0.23 -23.47 -39.89
CA LYS A 355 -0.46 -22.83 -41.03
C LYS A 355 0.33 -23.03 -42.32
N TRP A 356 1.64 -22.78 -42.26
CA TRP A 356 2.54 -22.96 -43.39
C TRP A 356 2.54 -24.41 -43.90
N GLN A 357 2.70 -25.40 -43.01
CA GLN A 357 2.63 -26.81 -43.38
C GLN A 357 1.27 -27.18 -43.97
N SER A 358 0.17 -26.72 -43.36
CA SER A 358 -1.19 -27.01 -43.82
C SER A 358 -1.42 -26.45 -45.23
N TYR A 359 -0.99 -25.22 -45.49
CA TYR A 359 -1.14 -24.58 -46.80
C TYR A 359 -0.42 -25.37 -47.89
N TRP A 360 0.88 -25.64 -47.71
CA TRP A 360 1.68 -26.29 -48.75
C TRP A 360 1.34 -27.77 -48.95
N THR A 361 0.85 -28.45 -47.91
CA THR A 361 0.32 -29.82 -48.05
C THR A 361 -0.98 -29.87 -48.87
N LYS A 362 -1.82 -28.82 -48.79
CA LYS A 362 -3.05 -28.70 -49.58
C LYS A 362 -2.83 -28.19 -51.00
N HIS A 363 -1.65 -27.62 -51.29
CA HIS A 363 -1.25 -27.12 -52.61
C HIS A 363 -0.02 -27.87 -53.12
N PRO A 364 -0.13 -29.18 -53.37
CA PRO A 364 1.00 -30.00 -53.80
C PRO A 364 1.53 -29.53 -55.16
N LYS A 365 2.81 -29.80 -55.39
CA LYS A 365 3.58 -29.42 -56.57
C LYS A 365 2.81 -29.74 -57.87
N ASN A 366 2.26 -28.71 -58.53
CA ASN A 366 1.78 -28.79 -59.90
C ASN A 366 2.81 -28.14 -60.84
N SER A 367 2.92 -28.66 -62.06
CA SER A 367 4.00 -28.44 -63.03
C SER A 367 4.20 -26.99 -63.51
N SER A 368 3.43 -26.02 -63.00
CA SER A 368 3.54 -24.59 -63.33
C SER A 368 4.12 -23.72 -62.21
N ASN A 369 4.31 -24.25 -60.99
CA ASN A 369 4.74 -23.46 -59.80
C ASN A 369 5.97 -24.05 -59.07
N GLU A 370 6.75 -24.91 -59.73
CA GLU A 370 7.85 -25.68 -59.10
C GLU A 370 8.89 -24.82 -58.37
N LEU A 371 9.18 -23.60 -58.87
CA LEU A 371 10.18 -22.69 -58.29
C LEU A 371 9.77 -22.10 -56.93
N SER A 372 8.48 -22.15 -56.59
CA SER A 372 7.92 -21.57 -55.36
C SER A 372 7.53 -22.60 -54.30
N TYR A 373 7.59 -23.91 -54.63
CA TYR A 373 7.20 -24.97 -53.70
C TYR A 373 8.33 -25.25 -52.69
N PRO A 374 8.04 -25.35 -51.39
CA PRO A 374 9.06 -25.60 -50.37
C PRO A 374 9.83 -26.91 -50.55
N LYS A 375 11.09 -26.93 -50.12
CA LYS A 375 11.94 -28.12 -50.19
C LYS A 375 11.52 -29.13 -49.11
N PRO A 376 11.79 -30.44 -49.27
CA PRO A 376 11.54 -31.44 -48.22
C PRO A 376 12.22 -31.11 -46.87
N ALA A 377 13.39 -30.47 -46.92
CA ALA A 377 14.08 -29.99 -45.73
C ALA A 377 13.30 -28.92 -44.96
N ASP A 378 12.54 -28.06 -45.65
CA ASP A 378 11.72 -27.02 -45.03
C ASP A 378 10.55 -27.63 -44.25
N PHE A 379 9.90 -28.67 -44.80
CA PHE A 379 8.88 -29.43 -44.06
C PHE A 379 9.43 -30.15 -42.83
N THR A 380 10.64 -30.70 -42.94
CA THR A 380 11.32 -31.35 -41.81
C THR A 380 11.66 -30.34 -40.72
N TYR A 381 12.17 -29.16 -41.09
CA TYR A 381 12.41 -28.06 -40.17
C TYR A 381 11.11 -27.65 -39.47
N ALA A 382 10.04 -27.37 -40.23
CA ALA A 382 8.76 -26.94 -39.67
C ALA A 382 8.20 -27.96 -38.66
N THR A 383 8.20 -29.25 -39.00
CA THR A 383 7.74 -30.31 -38.08
C THR A 383 8.56 -30.34 -36.80
N LYS A 384 9.90 -30.25 -36.93
CA LYS A 384 10.81 -30.26 -35.78
C LYS A 384 10.57 -29.04 -34.89
N GLU A 385 10.47 -27.86 -35.47
CA GLU A 385 10.35 -26.62 -34.69
C GLU A 385 8.96 -26.46 -34.05
N ILE A 386 7.89 -26.97 -34.67
CA ILE A 386 6.59 -27.14 -34.00
C ILE A 386 6.72 -28.03 -32.76
N GLY A 387 7.43 -29.16 -32.87
CA GLY A 387 7.69 -30.05 -31.74
C GLY A 387 8.48 -29.37 -30.62
N ASN A 388 9.51 -28.60 -30.99
CA ASN A 388 10.32 -27.82 -30.05
C ASN A 388 9.48 -26.75 -29.35
N ALA A 389 8.69 -25.99 -30.09
CA ALA A 389 7.82 -24.94 -29.56
C ALA A 389 6.79 -25.50 -28.57
N ARG A 390 6.16 -26.64 -28.90
CA ARG A 390 5.26 -27.36 -27.99
C ARG A 390 5.96 -27.79 -26.70
N THR A 391 7.19 -28.27 -26.81
CA THR A 391 8.01 -28.69 -25.66
C THR A 391 8.35 -27.48 -24.77
N ARG A 392 8.78 -26.37 -25.37
CA ARG A 392 9.10 -25.13 -24.65
C ARG A 392 7.86 -24.53 -23.98
N ALA A 393 6.71 -24.51 -24.66
CA ALA A 393 5.45 -24.08 -24.06
C ALA A 393 5.05 -24.96 -22.85
N ALA A 394 5.16 -26.28 -22.98
CA ALA A 394 4.84 -27.21 -21.90
C ALA A 394 5.77 -27.04 -20.67
N ALA A 395 7.05 -26.73 -20.90
CA ALA A 395 7.97 -26.43 -19.80
C ALA A 395 7.56 -25.18 -19.00
N GLN A 396 7.04 -24.14 -19.69
CA GLN A 396 6.54 -22.93 -19.03
C GLN A 396 5.31 -23.19 -18.15
N LEU A 397 4.46 -24.15 -18.50
CA LEU A 397 3.33 -24.55 -17.66
C LEU A 397 3.80 -25.10 -16.31
N THR A 398 4.87 -25.90 -16.28
CA THR A 398 5.45 -26.38 -15.02
C THR A 398 5.94 -25.22 -14.16
N ILE A 399 6.61 -24.23 -14.76
CA ILE A 399 7.09 -23.02 -14.08
C ILE A 399 5.92 -22.23 -13.51
N ALA A 400 4.89 -21.97 -14.32
CA ALA A 400 3.72 -21.20 -13.91
C ALA A 400 2.92 -21.89 -12.79
N ASN A 401 2.72 -23.21 -12.88
CA ASN A 401 2.03 -23.99 -11.85
C ASN A 401 2.79 -23.99 -10.53
N LYS A 402 4.13 -24.14 -10.58
CA LYS A 402 4.96 -24.07 -9.37
C LYS A 402 4.85 -22.69 -8.72
N ALA A 403 5.01 -21.62 -9.48
CA ALA A 403 4.90 -20.27 -8.95
C ALA A 403 3.49 -19.98 -8.39
N ALA A 404 2.42 -20.45 -9.05
CA ALA A 404 1.06 -20.31 -8.53
C ALA A 404 0.85 -21.07 -7.20
N ALA A 405 1.42 -22.28 -7.07
CA ALA A 405 1.36 -23.07 -5.84
C ALA A 405 2.15 -22.41 -4.71
N ASP A 406 3.36 -21.91 -5.00
CA ASP A 406 4.20 -21.21 -4.04
C ASP A 406 3.51 -19.91 -3.56
N ALA A 407 2.91 -19.12 -4.47
CA ALA A 407 2.14 -17.93 -4.13
C ALA A 407 0.90 -18.25 -3.27
N LYS A 408 0.23 -19.39 -3.52
CA LYS A 408 -0.87 -19.89 -2.70
C LYS A 408 -0.42 -20.23 -1.28
N ALA A 409 0.75 -20.85 -1.13
CA ALA A 409 1.33 -21.11 0.19
C ALA A 409 1.62 -19.81 0.95
N GLN A 410 2.09 -18.76 0.28
CA GLN A 410 2.29 -17.44 0.90
C GLN A 410 0.96 -16.81 1.38
N ALA A 411 -0.11 -16.93 0.59
CA ALA A 411 -1.44 -16.47 1.00
C ALA A 411 -1.98 -17.25 2.23
N ASP A 412 -1.65 -18.53 2.35
CA ASP A 412 -2.00 -19.35 3.51
C ASP A 412 -1.21 -18.93 4.76
N THR A 413 0.09 -18.64 4.60
CA THR A 413 0.93 -18.05 5.66
C THR A 413 0.35 -16.72 6.16
N VAL A 414 -0.07 -15.84 5.25
CA VAL A 414 -0.74 -14.58 5.62
C VAL A 414 -2.00 -14.83 6.42
N SER A 415 -2.84 -15.78 6.00
CA SER A 415 -4.09 -16.09 6.71
C SER A 415 -3.84 -16.60 8.14
N ALA A 416 -2.78 -17.39 8.33
CA ALA A 416 -2.34 -17.83 9.65
C ALA A 416 -1.80 -16.67 10.50
N ALA A 417 -1.00 -15.78 9.91
CA ALA A 417 -0.46 -14.59 10.57
C ALA A 417 -1.55 -13.60 11.00
N GLU A 418 -2.55 -13.33 10.17
CA GLU A 418 -3.71 -12.47 10.51
C GLU A 418 -4.54 -13.08 11.65
N THR A 419 -4.69 -14.41 11.65
CA THR A 419 -5.36 -15.12 12.75
C THR A 419 -4.56 -15.01 14.06
N ALA A 420 -3.24 -15.14 14.00
CA ALA A 420 -2.38 -14.98 15.17
C ALA A 420 -2.41 -13.54 15.71
N ALA A 421 -2.30 -12.55 14.82
CA ALA A 421 -2.41 -11.14 15.16
C ALA A 421 -3.76 -10.81 15.81
N GLY A 422 -4.86 -11.36 15.28
CA GLY A 422 -6.18 -11.21 15.87
C GLY A 422 -6.29 -11.77 17.30
N LYS A 423 -5.67 -12.92 17.57
CA LYS A 423 -5.61 -13.50 18.93
C LYS A 423 -4.81 -12.63 19.89
N ILE A 424 -3.66 -12.10 19.43
CA ILE A 424 -2.82 -11.18 20.21
C ILE A 424 -3.60 -9.91 20.52
N ALA A 425 -4.28 -9.32 19.53
CA ALA A 425 -5.08 -8.13 19.70
C ALA A 425 -6.19 -8.33 20.75
N ALA A 426 -6.91 -9.45 20.67
CA ALA A 426 -7.94 -9.82 21.63
C ALA A 426 -7.38 -10.01 23.05
N ALA A 427 -6.26 -10.74 23.20
CA ALA A 427 -5.62 -10.94 24.50
C ALA A 427 -5.16 -9.64 25.15
N ASN A 428 -4.71 -8.68 24.33
CA ASN A 428 -4.25 -7.37 24.79
C ASN A 428 -5.38 -6.33 24.91
N ASN A 429 -6.64 -6.69 24.62
CA ASN A 429 -7.78 -5.77 24.55
C ASN A 429 -7.56 -4.57 23.60
N THR A 430 -6.92 -4.83 22.46
CA THR A 430 -6.64 -3.83 21.42
C THR A 430 -7.48 -4.12 20.18
N PRO A 431 -7.87 -3.11 19.38
CA PRO A 431 -8.60 -3.31 18.14
C PRO A 431 -7.88 -4.22 17.15
N TYR A 432 -8.67 -5.09 16.52
CA TYR A 432 -8.19 -6.02 15.52
C TYR A 432 -7.50 -5.30 14.37
N GLY A 433 -6.32 -5.78 14.00
CA GLY A 433 -5.57 -5.29 12.83
C GLY A 433 -4.82 -3.97 13.04
N ARG A 434 -5.05 -3.22 14.12
CA ARG A 434 -4.33 -1.95 14.35
C ARG A 434 -2.83 -2.19 14.45
N GLY A 435 -2.40 -3.14 15.28
CA GLY A 435 -1.00 -3.54 15.39
C GLY A 435 -0.40 -4.17 14.12
N LEU A 436 -1.18 -4.51 13.08
CA LEU A 436 -0.63 -4.93 11.79
C LEU A 436 -0.17 -3.75 10.93
N ALA A 437 -0.78 -2.56 11.09
CA ALA A 437 -0.44 -1.35 10.35
C ALA A 437 -0.28 -1.59 8.83
N TYR A 438 0.89 -1.28 8.25
CA TYR A 438 1.21 -1.51 6.83
C TYR A 438 1.00 -2.97 6.38
N ALA A 439 1.12 -3.94 7.28
CA ALA A 439 1.00 -5.35 6.94
C ALA A 439 -0.44 -5.74 6.54
N GLN A 440 -1.47 -4.94 6.89
CA GLN A 440 -2.83 -5.19 6.38
C GLN A 440 -2.89 -5.05 4.85
N GLN A 441 -2.21 -4.05 4.30
CA GLN A 441 -2.10 -3.88 2.85
C GLN A 441 -1.23 -4.99 2.24
N SER A 442 -0.13 -5.38 2.91
CA SER A 442 0.68 -6.54 2.49
C SER A 442 -0.14 -7.82 2.37
N ALA A 443 -1.06 -8.08 3.30
CA ALA A 443 -1.95 -9.24 3.26
C ALA A 443 -2.88 -9.20 2.03
N GLN A 444 -3.47 -8.04 1.73
CA GLN A 444 -4.30 -7.83 0.54
C GLN A 444 -3.50 -8.08 -0.74
N VAL A 445 -2.29 -7.51 -0.85
CA VAL A 445 -1.41 -7.70 -2.00
C VAL A 445 -1.00 -9.16 -2.15
N THR A 446 -0.68 -9.87 -1.06
CA THR A 446 -0.27 -11.28 -1.12
C THR A 446 -1.38 -12.17 -1.67
N LYS A 447 -2.61 -12.04 -1.13
CA LYS A 447 -3.76 -12.84 -1.59
C LYS A 447 -4.14 -12.48 -3.02
N ALA A 448 -4.03 -11.21 -3.40
CA ALA A 448 -4.21 -10.74 -4.77
C ALA A 448 -3.17 -11.31 -5.74
N SER A 449 -1.90 -11.32 -5.35
CA SER A 449 -0.79 -11.89 -6.14
C SER A 449 -0.97 -13.40 -6.32
N SER A 450 -1.42 -14.12 -5.29
CA SER A 450 -1.77 -15.54 -5.39
C SER A 450 -2.88 -15.80 -6.42
N ALA A 451 -3.98 -15.05 -6.35
CA ALA A 451 -5.08 -15.20 -7.30
C ALA A 451 -4.65 -14.89 -8.74
N ALA A 452 -3.87 -13.84 -8.94
CA ALA A 452 -3.33 -13.47 -10.24
C ALA A 452 -2.32 -14.52 -10.77
N ALA A 453 -1.48 -15.10 -9.92
CA ALA A 453 -0.54 -16.15 -10.31
C ALA A 453 -1.28 -17.42 -10.77
N ALA A 454 -2.36 -17.81 -10.09
CA ALA A 454 -3.22 -18.91 -10.50
C ALA A 454 -3.91 -18.63 -11.86
N ALA A 455 -4.36 -17.40 -12.08
CA ALA A 455 -4.93 -16.99 -13.37
C ALA A 455 -3.89 -17.02 -14.50
N ALA A 456 -2.65 -16.58 -14.23
CA ALA A 456 -1.53 -16.67 -15.16
C ALA A 456 -1.24 -18.13 -15.54
N ALA A 457 -1.17 -19.04 -14.57
CA ALA A 457 -0.98 -20.47 -14.82
C ALA A 457 -2.09 -21.08 -15.70
N LYS A 458 -3.34 -20.69 -15.48
CA LYS A 458 -4.47 -21.10 -16.34
C LYS A 458 -4.33 -20.59 -17.77
N ALA A 459 -3.93 -19.34 -17.96
CA ALA A 459 -3.65 -18.79 -19.29
C ALA A 459 -2.48 -19.52 -19.97
N THR A 460 -1.42 -19.87 -19.22
CA THR A 460 -0.31 -20.70 -19.70
C THR A 460 -0.79 -22.07 -20.20
N GLN A 461 -1.69 -22.73 -19.46
CA GLN A 461 -2.29 -24.00 -19.87
C GLN A 461 -3.08 -23.87 -21.17
N THR A 462 -3.85 -22.80 -21.33
CA THR A 462 -4.58 -22.51 -22.57
C THR A 462 -3.62 -22.30 -23.74
N ALA A 463 -2.52 -21.58 -23.55
CA ALA A 463 -1.49 -21.38 -24.57
C ALA A 463 -0.79 -22.70 -24.97
N VAL A 464 -0.52 -23.59 -24.01
CA VAL A 464 -0.01 -24.95 -24.28
C VAL A 464 -1.00 -25.76 -25.12
N ASN A 465 -2.29 -25.66 -24.83
CA ASN A 465 -3.32 -26.34 -25.60
C ASN A 465 -3.41 -25.76 -27.02
N ALA A 466 -3.32 -24.44 -27.16
CA ALA A 466 -3.26 -23.77 -28.46
C ALA A 466 -2.07 -24.25 -29.31
N ALA A 467 -0.91 -24.51 -28.71
CA ALA A 467 0.26 -25.01 -29.42
C ALA A 467 0.07 -26.44 -29.96
N LYS A 468 -0.82 -27.23 -29.35
CA LYS A 468 -1.10 -28.63 -29.71
C LYS A 468 -2.29 -28.79 -30.67
N ALA A 469 -3.15 -27.79 -30.75
CA ALA A 469 -4.41 -27.86 -31.48
C ALA A 469 -4.25 -27.84 -33.01
N SER A 470 -5.35 -28.10 -33.72
CA SER A 470 -5.44 -27.86 -35.16
C SER A 470 -5.26 -26.38 -35.49
N VAL A 471 -5.03 -26.02 -36.76
CA VAL A 471 -4.78 -24.62 -37.16
C VAL A 471 -5.91 -23.68 -36.74
N ASP A 472 -7.17 -24.09 -36.95
CA ASP A 472 -8.34 -23.26 -36.65
C ASP A 472 -8.60 -23.16 -35.13
N ASP A 473 -8.48 -24.30 -34.43
CA ASP A 473 -8.64 -24.35 -32.96
C ASP A 473 -7.53 -23.59 -32.23
N SER A 474 -6.30 -23.61 -32.78
CA SER A 474 -5.15 -22.90 -32.23
C SER A 474 -5.37 -21.39 -32.19
N ALA A 475 -5.97 -20.81 -33.24
CA ALA A 475 -6.28 -19.38 -33.29
C ALA A 475 -7.31 -18.98 -32.21
N ALA A 476 -8.37 -19.77 -32.04
CA ALA A 476 -9.38 -19.53 -31.02
C ALA A 476 -8.80 -19.63 -29.59
N LEU A 477 -8.00 -20.68 -29.33
CA LEU A 477 -7.36 -20.88 -28.03
C LEU A 477 -6.31 -19.80 -27.71
N MET A 478 -5.59 -19.31 -28.73
CA MET A 478 -4.66 -18.18 -28.58
C MET A 478 -5.39 -16.89 -28.19
N SER A 479 -6.54 -16.62 -28.82
CA SER A 479 -7.38 -15.47 -28.47
C SER A 479 -7.92 -15.59 -27.04
N LEU A 480 -8.32 -16.81 -26.64
CA LEU A 480 -8.75 -17.08 -25.27
C LEU A 480 -7.61 -16.87 -24.27
N ALA A 481 -6.39 -17.35 -24.56
CA ALA A 481 -5.23 -17.17 -23.68
C ALA A 481 -4.90 -15.68 -23.46
N LYS A 482 -4.98 -14.85 -24.52
CA LYS A 482 -4.80 -13.39 -24.41
C LYS A 482 -5.89 -12.74 -23.57
N THR A 483 -7.15 -13.16 -23.73
CA THR A 483 -8.26 -12.67 -22.93
C THR A 483 -8.09 -13.03 -21.45
N GLN A 484 -7.66 -14.27 -21.17
CA GLN A 484 -7.36 -14.72 -19.82
C GLN A 484 -6.18 -13.94 -19.20
N ALA A 485 -5.14 -13.64 -19.99
CA ALA A 485 -4.00 -12.82 -19.57
C ALA A 485 -4.42 -11.40 -19.14
N GLU A 486 -5.38 -10.78 -19.83
CA GLU A 486 -5.90 -9.47 -19.40
C GLU A 486 -6.78 -9.56 -18.13
N ALA A 487 -7.41 -10.71 -17.88
CA ALA A 487 -8.23 -10.93 -16.69
C ALA A 487 -7.43 -11.02 -15.38
N LEU A 488 -6.10 -11.24 -15.42
CA LEU A 488 -5.24 -11.29 -14.23
C LEU A 488 -5.38 -10.05 -13.35
N LYS A 489 -5.47 -8.85 -13.96
CA LYS A 489 -5.64 -7.58 -13.23
C LYS A 489 -6.98 -7.52 -12.51
N ALA A 490 -8.02 -8.10 -13.09
CA ALA A 490 -9.34 -8.15 -12.48
C ALA A 490 -9.35 -9.11 -11.29
N GLU A 491 -8.73 -10.30 -11.42
CA GLU A 491 -8.60 -11.25 -10.31
C GLU A 491 -7.76 -10.68 -9.17
N PHE A 492 -6.66 -10.00 -9.46
CA PHE A 492 -5.87 -9.27 -8.45
C PHE A 492 -6.74 -8.29 -7.66
N ARG A 493 -7.43 -7.37 -8.36
CA ARG A 493 -8.26 -6.34 -7.72
C ARG A 493 -9.42 -6.94 -6.92
N LYS A 494 -10.04 -7.99 -7.45
CA LYS A 494 -11.13 -8.70 -6.79
C LYS A 494 -10.65 -9.35 -5.49
N ALA A 495 -9.54 -10.08 -5.53
CA ALA A 495 -8.98 -10.73 -4.35
C ALA A 495 -8.49 -9.70 -3.30
N ALA A 496 -7.86 -8.60 -3.71
CA ALA A 496 -7.50 -7.51 -2.81
C ALA A 496 -8.74 -6.90 -2.12
N ALA A 497 -9.82 -6.67 -2.89
CA ALA A 497 -11.08 -6.13 -2.34
C ALA A 497 -11.79 -7.12 -1.41
N GLN A 498 -11.78 -8.41 -1.75
CA GLN A 498 -12.32 -9.46 -0.88
C GLN A 498 -11.56 -9.51 0.45
N GLU A 499 -10.24 -9.38 0.41
CA GLU A 499 -9.43 -9.35 1.62
C GLU A 499 -9.68 -8.10 2.46
N ALA A 500 -9.70 -6.92 1.85
CA ALA A 500 -10.04 -5.69 2.55
C ALA A 500 -11.43 -5.77 3.22
N ALA A 501 -12.41 -6.39 2.56
CA ALA A 501 -13.73 -6.63 3.13
C ALA A 501 -13.70 -7.63 4.30
N ALA A 502 -12.89 -8.70 4.21
CA ALA A 502 -12.71 -9.67 5.28
C ALA A 502 -12.05 -9.03 6.52
N GLN A 503 -11.01 -8.23 6.32
CA GLN A 503 -10.35 -7.47 7.39
C GLN A 503 -11.31 -6.47 8.06
N ALA A 504 -12.10 -5.73 7.27
CA ALA A 504 -13.11 -4.80 7.80
C ALA A 504 -14.20 -5.54 8.59
N HIS A 505 -14.66 -6.70 8.10
CA HIS A 505 -15.62 -7.54 8.82
C HIS A 505 -15.04 -8.08 10.13
N ALA A 506 -13.80 -8.58 10.12
CA ALA A 506 -13.13 -9.06 11.33
C ALA A 506 -12.94 -7.94 12.36
N ALA A 507 -12.57 -6.74 11.92
CA ALA A 507 -12.50 -5.56 12.78
C ALA A 507 -13.86 -5.19 13.39
N ALA A 508 -14.93 -5.23 12.60
CA ALA A 508 -16.29 -4.95 13.08
C ALA A 508 -16.76 -5.99 14.12
N VAL A 509 -16.51 -7.28 13.87
CA VAL A 509 -16.85 -8.36 14.82
C VAL A 509 -16.06 -8.20 16.13
N ALA A 510 -14.77 -7.91 16.04
CA ALA A 510 -13.94 -7.68 17.23
C ALA A 510 -14.39 -6.44 18.02
N ALA A 511 -14.71 -5.35 17.33
CA ALA A 511 -15.24 -4.14 17.96
C ALA A 511 -16.59 -4.40 18.66
N ALA A 512 -17.49 -5.18 18.06
CA ALA A 512 -18.76 -5.56 18.69
C ALA A 512 -18.56 -6.41 19.96
N ALA A 513 -17.58 -7.32 19.95
CA ALA A 513 -17.21 -8.10 21.13
C ALA A 513 -16.65 -7.19 22.24
N GLN A 514 -15.76 -6.24 21.89
CA GLN A 514 -15.21 -5.26 22.83
C GLN A 514 -16.30 -4.34 23.40
N ALA A 515 -17.25 -3.90 22.57
CA ALA A 515 -18.40 -3.11 23.03
C ALA A 515 -19.26 -3.86 24.04
N THR A 516 -19.49 -5.16 23.83
CA THR A 516 -20.19 -6.02 24.80
C THR A 516 -19.43 -6.10 26.13
N THR A 517 -18.12 -6.33 26.08
CA THR A 517 -17.26 -6.37 27.29
C THR A 517 -17.29 -5.03 28.03
N ALA A 518 -17.20 -3.91 27.31
CA ALA A 518 -17.29 -2.57 27.88
C ALA A 518 -18.66 -2.33 28.53
N ALA A 519 -19.76 -2.71 27.89
CA ALA A 519 -21.10 -2.58 28.45
C ALA A 519 -21.26 -3.37 29.76
N ASN A 520 -20.72 -4.59 29.82
CA ASN A 520 -20.72 -5.40 31.04
C ASN A 520 -19.88 -4.75 32.16
N ALA A 521 -18.69 -4.25 31.83
CA ALA A 521 -17.86 -3.52 32.79
C ALA A 521 -18.57 -2.25 33.30
N ALA A 522 -19.28 -1.52 32.44
CA ALA A 522 -20.10 -0.36 32.81
C ALA A 522 -21.17 -0.72 33.84
N ALA A 523 -21.86 -1.84 33.60
CA ALA A 523 -22.92 -2.33 34.48
C ALA A 523 -22.36 -2.68 35.86
N THR A 524 -21.21 -3.38 35.92
CA THR A 524 -20.50 -3.69 37.16
C THR A 524 -20.07 -2.42 37.88
N ALA A 525 -19.40 -1.48 37.20
CA ALA A 525 -18.96 -0.22 37.80
C ALA A 525 -20.12 0.60 38.38
N LYS A 526 -21.29 0.59 37.71
CA LYS A 526 -22.50 1.25 38.24
C LYS A 526 -23.03 0.58 39.51
N ALA A 527 -22.99 -0.76 39.57
CA ALA A 527 -23.39 -1.50 40.76
C ALA A 527 -22.43 -1.26 41.94
N ASP A 528 -21.12 -1.24 41.67
CA ASP A 528 -20.08 -0.97 42.66
C ASP A 528 -20.19 0.47 43.18
N ARG A 529 -20.41 1.45 42.29
CA ARG A 529 -20.65 2.85 42.69
C ARG A 529 -21.86 2.96 43.62
N THR A 530 -22.97 2.31 43.27
CA THR A 530 -24.18 2.31 44.13
C THR A 530 -23.89 1.70 45.50
N THR A 531 -23.04 0.67 45.55
CA THR A 531 -22.62 0.03 46.82
C THR A 531 -21.72 0.95 47.64
N ALA A 532 -20.76 1.63 46.99
CA ALA A 532 -19.88 2.60 47.63
C ALA A 532 -20.66 3.82 48.17
N GLU A 533 -21.60 4.36 47.39
CA GLU A 533 -22.50 5.44 47.80
C GLU A 533 -23.29 5.04 49.06
N LYS A 534 -23.83 3.82 49.13
CA LYS A 534 -24.51 3.31 50.34
C LYS A 534 -23.55 3.18 51.53
N ALA A 535 -22.35 2.65 51.32
CA ALA A 535 -21.36 2.51 52.37
C ALA A 535 -20.92 3.87 52.92
N GLN A 536 -20.77 4.87 52.03
CA GLN A 536 -20.48 6.25 52.42
C GLN A 536 -21.60 6.81 53.30
N VAL A 537 -22.87 6.66 52.92
CA VAL A 537 -24.00 7.11 53.74
C VAL A 537 -23.97 6.46 55.12
N THR A 538 -23.81 5.13 55.20
CA THR A 538 -23.71 4.40 56.47
C THR A 538 -22.54 4.90 57.33
N ALA A 539 -21.37 5.13 56.73
CA ALA A 539 -20.20 5.65 57.44
C ALA A 539 -20.43 7.07 57.96
N THR A 540 -21.08 7.94 57.17
CA THR A 540 -21.42 9.29 57.61
C THR A 540 -22.44 9.29 58.76
N THR A 541 -23.44 8.40 58.74
CA THR A 541 -24.38 8.24 59.86
C THR A 541 -23.68 7.76 61.12
N ALA A 542 -22.86 6.71 61.03
CA ALA A 542 -22.12 6.20 62.17
C ALA A 542 -21.15 7.22 62.77
N ALA A 543 -20.51 8.05 61.93
CA ALA A 543 -19.66 9.14 62.39
C ALA A 543 -20.46 10.23 63.12
N ALA A 544 -21.68 10.53 62.67
CA ALA A 544 -22.56 11.47 63.34
C ALA A 544 -23.04 10.93 64.71
N ASP A 545 -23.43 9.66 64.77
CA ASP A 545 -23.86 8.99 66.01
C ASP A 545 -22.71 8.91 67.04
N ALA A 546 -21.47 8.73 66.59
CA ALA A 546 -20.29 8.71 67.47
C ALA A 546 -19.90 10.10 68.00
N ALA A 547 -20.40 11.19 67.38
CA ALA A 547 -20.11 12.57 67.78
C ALA A 547 -21.12 13.13 68.81
N THR A 548 -22.20 12.40 69.08
CA THR A 548 -23.20 12.68 70.13
C THR A 548 -22.96 11.83 71.36
#